data_AF-A0A240BZ12-F1
#
_entry.id   AF-A0A240BZ12-F1
#
_cell.length_a   1.000
_cell.length_b   1.000
_cell.length_c   1.000
_cell.angle_alpha   90.00
_cell.angle_beta   90.00
_cell.angle_gamma   90.00
#
_symmetry.space_group_name_H-M   'P 1'
#
loop_
_entity.id
_entity.type
_entity.pdbx_description
1 polymer ?
#
loop_
_entity_poly.entity_id
_entity_poly.type
_entity_poly.pdbx_seq_one_letter_code
_entity_poly.pdbx_strand_id
1 'polypeptide(L)' 'MSKISIIVPIYNVEDYIAEAIDSLINQTIFQDLEILLIDDGSQDGSTDIAKKVCNGI' A
#
# COMPACT_ATOMS: atom_id res chain seq x y z
N MET A 1 -14.79 13.77 -11.22
CA MET A 1 -14.10 13.66 -9.90
C MET A 1 -12.61 13.71 -10.14
N SER A 2 -11.82 14.16 -9.16
CA SER A 2 -10.37 14.23 -9.28
C SER A 2 -9.74 12.88 -8.93
N LYS A 3 -8.81 12.41 -9.75
CA LYS A 3 -7.95 11.26 -9.44
C LYS A 3 -6.96 11.65 -8.35
N ILE A 4 -6.76 10.78 -7.35
CA ILE A 4 -5.76 10.99 -6.29
C ILE A 4 -4.72 9.89 -6.39
N SER A 5 -3.45 10.29 -6.45
CA SER A 5 -2.31 9.39 -6.34
C SER A 5 -1.72 9.46 -4.93
N ILE A 6 -1.67 8.34 -4.24
CA ILE A 6 -1.10 8.17 -2.90
C ILE A 6 0.23 7.43 -3.06
N ILE A 7 1.33 8.11 -2.71
CA ILE A 7 2.66 7.50 -2.71
C ILE A 7 2.98 7.07 -1.28
N VAL A 8 3.30 5.79 -1.10
CA VAL A 8 3.61 5.19 0.20
C VAL A 8 5.03 4.63 0.16
N PRO A 9 6.02 5.34 0.69
CA PRO A 9 7.35 4.77 0.89
C PRO A 9 7.31 3.69 1.97
N ILE A 10 8.01 2.59 1.73
CA ILE A 10 8.08 1.41 2.61
C ILE A 10 9.55 1.16 2.92
N TYR A 11 9.88 1.02 4.20
CA TYR A 11 11.20 0.59 4.64
C TYR A 11 11.11 -0.15 5.98
N ASN A 12 11.27 -1.46 5.97
CA ASN A 12 11.24 -2.32 7.16
C ASN A 12 10.00 -2.16 8.06
N VAL A 13 8.80 -2.35 7.50
CA VAL A 13 7.49 -2.18 8.16
C VAL A 13 6.60 -3.43 8.04
N GLU A 14 7.19 -4.63 8.04
CA GLU A 14 6.46 -5.90 7.85
C GLU A 14 5.27 -6.08 8.81
N ASP A 15 5.39 -5.57 10.04
CA ASP A 15 4.36 -5.68 11.08
C ASP A 15 3.09 -4.86 10.78
N TYR A 16 3.18 -3.80 9.97
CA TYR A 16 2.10 -2.82 9.79
C TYR A 16 1.64 -2.65 8.34
N ILE A 17 2.43 -3.11 7.37
CA ILE A 17 2.16 -2.85 5.95
C ILE A 17 0.82 -3.40 5.48
N ALA A 18 0.38 -4.55 6.01
CA ALA A 18 -0.91 -5.14 5.65
C ALA A 18 -2.10 -4.27 6.10
N GLU A 19 -2.07 -3.78 7.34
CA GLU A 19 -3.13 -2.90 7.88
C GLU A 19 -3.15 -1.56 7.14
N ALA A 20 -1.97 -1.01 6.81
CA ALA A 20 -1.87 0.23 6.05
C ALA A 20 -2.50 0.10 4.66
N ILE A 21 -2.23 -0.99 3.94
CA ILE A 21 -2.84 -1.25 2.62
C ILE A 21 -4.36 -1.42 2.75
N ASP A 22 -4.84 -2.22 3.71
CA ASP A 22 -6.27 -2.45 3.93
C ASP A 22 -7.03 -1.14 4.24
N SER A 23 -6.42 -0.26 5.03
CA SER A 23 -6.97 1.08 5.29
C SER A 23 -7.08 1.92 4.01
N LEU A 24 -6.06 1.91 3.15
CA LEU A 24 -6.03 2.73 1.93
C LEU A 24 -7.00 2.26 0.85
N ILE A 25 -7.23 0.94 0.71
CA ILE A 25 -8.12 0.39 -0.32
C ILE A 25 -9.60 0.56 0.04
N ASN A 26 -9.93 0.63 1.34
CA ASN A 26 -11.31 0.73 1.83
C ASN A 26 -11.81 2.19 2.01
N GLN A 27 -11.14 3.16 1.41
CA GLN A 27 -11.54 4.57 1.48
C GLN A 27 -12.87 4.81 0.75
N THR A 28 -13.82 5.50 1.40
CA THR A 28 -15.20 5.64 0.90
C THR A 28 -15.49 6.95 0.17
N ILE A 29 -14.61 7.95 0.31
CA ILE A 29 -14.84 9.33 -0.19
C ILE A 29 -14.32 9.51 -1.63
N PHE A 30 -13.33 8.72 -2.04
CA PHE A 30 -12.65 8.84 -3.33
C PHE A 30 -12.96 7.63 -4.21
N GLN A 31 -13.33 7.86 -5.47
CA GLN A 31 -13.69 6.80 -6.42
C GLN A 31 -12.58 6.40 -7.39
N ASP A 32 -11.51 7.21 -7.48
CA ASP A 32 -10.40 7.00 -8.41
C ASP A 32 -9.07 7.22 -7.67
N LEU A 33 -8.63 6.17 -6.99
CA LEU A 33 -7.38 6.12 -6.23
C LEU A 33 -6.31 5.33 -6.99
N GLU A 34 -5.11 5.89 -7.04
CA GLU A 34 -3.90 5.21 -7.46
C GLU A 34 -2.97 5.14 -6.25
N ILE A 35 -2.58 3.94 -5.82
CA ILE A 35 -1.71 3.74 -4.67
C ILE A 35 -0.38 3.17 -5.18
N LEU A 36 0.71 3.89 -4.94
CA LEU A 36 2.06 3.52 -5.34
C LEU A 36 2.87 3.19 -4.09
N LEU A 37 3.05 1.89 -3.85
CA LEU A 37 3.92 1.37 -2.79
C LEU A 37 5.37 1.37 -3.31
N ILE A 38 6.26 2.15 -2.69
CA ILE A 38 7.66 2.30 -3.12
C ILE A 38 8.57 1.75 -2.01
N ASP A 39 9.12 0.57 -2.22
CA ASP A 39 10.10 -0.02 -1.30
C ASP A 39 11.49 0.63 -1.46
N ASP A 40 12.01 1.20 -0.36
CA ASP A 40 13.34 1.84 -0.28
C ASP A 40 14.44 0.84 0.13
N GLY A 41 14.33 -0.40 -0.33
CA GLY A 41 15.31 -1.47 -0.06
C GLY A 41 15.14 -2.12 1.30
N SER A 42 13.89 -2.43 1.68
CA SER A 42 13.58 -3.22 2.87
C SER A 42 14.34 -4.54 2.88
N GLN A 43 14.80 -4.95 4.05
CA GLN A 43 15.50 -6.22 4.30
C GLN A 43 14.63 -7.22 5.08
N ASP A 44 13.39 -6.84 5.37
CA ASP A 44 12.39 -7.66 6.04
C ASP A 44 11.32 -8.17 5.04
N GLY A 45 10.22 -8.72 5.54
CA GLY A 45 9.12 -9.25 4.74
C GLY A 45 8.19 -8.21 4.13
N SER A 46 8.44 -6.89 4.28
CA SER A 46 7.50 -5.82 3.90
C SER A 46 6.99 -5.95 2.46
N THR A 47 7.91 -6.16 1.52
CA THR A 47 7.59 -6.22 0.09
C THR A 47 6.83 -7.48 -0.29
N ASP A 48 7.13 -8.60 0.35
CA ASP A 48 6.42 -9.86 0.10
C ASP A 48 5.00 -9.82 0.67
N ILE A 49 4.82 -9.22 1.85
CA ILE A 49 3.50 -8.98 2.44
C ILE A 49 2.69 -8.03 1.55
N ALA A 50 3.27 -6.90 1.12
CA ALA A 50 2.61 -5.94 0.23
C ALA A 50 2.14 -6.61 -1.07
N LYS A 51 3.01 -7.37 -1.75
CA LYS A 51 2.62 -8.14 -2.95
C LYS A 51 1.49 -9.13 -2.68
N LYS A 52 1.55 -9.85 -1.56
CA LYS A 52 0.52 -10.84 -1.20
C LYS A 52 -0.84 -10.19 -0.99
N VAL A 53 -0.89 -9.03 -0.32
CA VAL A 53 -2.13 -8.27 -0.10
C VAL A 53 -2.66 -7.71 -1.42
N CYS A 54 -1.79 -7.16 -2.28
CA CYS A 54 -2.21 -6.55 -3.55
C CYS A 54 -2.59 -7.56 -4.64
N ASN A 55 -2.08 -8.79 -4.64
CA ASN A 55 -2.39 -9.79 -5.69
C ASN A 55 -3.85 -10.25 -5.73
N GLY A 56 -4.69 -9.86 -4.76
CA GLY A 56 -6.11 -10.21 -4.70
C GLY A 56 -7.07 -9.04 -4.99
N ILE A 57 -6.55 -7.90 -5.46
CA ILE A 57 -7.28 -6.63 -5.61
C ILE A 57 -7.37 -6.25 -7.09
#